data_AF-A0AAW1WVZ0-F1
#
_entry.id   AF-A0AAW1WVZ0-F1
#
_cell.length_a   1.000
_cell.length_b   1.000
_cell.length_c   1.000
_cell.angle_alpha   90.00
_cell.angle_beta   90.00
_cell.angle_gamma   90.00
#
_symmetry.space_group_name_H-M   'P 1'
#
loop_
_entity.id
_entity.type
_entity.pdbx_description
1 polymer ?
#
loop_
_entity_poly.entity_id
_entity_poly.type
_entity_poly.pdbx_seq_one_letter_code
_entity_poly.pdbx_strand_id
1 'polypeptide(L)'
;MCYYLANGIYPKWATFVKSIQRPTLEKDILFSKCQEGYRKDVERCFGILQSRFGIVRGAARGWDKEDLQYIMLTCVILHNMIIENERPDDELESDEENEDNMMPRKASIWERPITENFEPVGRDGHNIEGFMDRYHHIRSEYAHSSLQNDLKEHLWHMKGNMRR
;
A
#
# COMPACT_ATOMS: atom_id res chain seq x y z
N MET A 1 -7.70 11.87 -0.84
CA MET A 1 -7.30 11.19 0.41
C MET A 1 -6.53 9.94 0.05
N CYS A 2 -5.34 9.70 0.60
CA CYS A 2 -4.64 8.42 0.41
C CYS A 2 -5.31 7.33 1.25
N TYR A 3 -5.30 6.09 0.77
CA TYR A 3 -5.84 4.93 1.48
C TYR A 3 -4.76 3.86 1.69
N TYR A 4 -4.91 3.08 2.75
CA TYR A 4 -4.08 1.93 3.09
C TYR A 4 -4.85 0.65 2.88
N LEU A 5 -4.21 -0.32 2.22
CA LEU A 5 -4.73 -1.67 2.10
C LEU A 5 -4.75 -2.33 3.49
N ALA A 6 -5.89 -2.89 3.88
CA ALA A 6 -6.09 -3.48 5.19
C ALA A 6 -6.79 -4.84 5.09
N ASN A 7 -6.49 -5.73 6.02
CA ASN A 7 -7.19 -7.00 6.17
C ASN A 7 -8.41 -6.86 7.10
N GLY A 8 -9.14 -7.96 7.30
CA GLY A 8 -10.40 -7.97 8.04
C GLY A 8 -10.30 -7.64 9.54
N ILE A 9 -9.10 -7.63 10.14
CA ILE A 9 -8.92 -7.36 11.58
C ILE A 9 -8.89 -5.86 11.91
N TYR A 10 -8.77 -4.99 10.91
CA TYR A 10 -8.75 -3.53 11.12
C TYR A 10 -10.17 -2.93 11.19
N PRO A 11 -10.36 -1.85 11.96
CA PRO A 11 -11.63 -1.14 12.04
C PRO A 11 -12.01 -0.47 10.70
N LYS A 12 -13.26 -0.04 10.58
CA LYS A 12 -13.82 0.63 9.38
C LYS A 12 -13.46 2.11 9.34
N TRP A 13 -12.16 2.44 9.32
CA TRP A 13 -11.69 3.82 9.22
C TRP A 13 -11.61 4.26 7.76
N ALA A 14 -11.81 5.55 7.52
CA ALA A 14 -11.80 6.16 6.19
C ALA A 14 -10.50 5.91 5.42
N THR A 15 -9.39 5.78 6.16
CA THR A 15 -8.07 5.50 5.60
C THR A 15 -7.83 4.03 5.28
N PHE A 16 -8.63 3.08 5.79
CA PHE A 16 -8.44 1.66 5.56
C PHE A 16 -9.41 1.13 4.52
N VAL A 17 -8.88 0.53 3.46
CA VAL A 17 -9.67 -0.16 2.44
C VAL A 17 -9.51 -1.66 2.67
N LYS A 18 -10.63 -2.32 2.94
CA LYS A 18 -10.69 -3.76 3.23
C LYS A 18 -11.41 -4.49 2.10
N SER A 19 -11.07 -5.77 1.91
CA SER A 19 -11.89 -6.66 1.09
C SER A 19 -13.26 -6.88 1.74
N ILE A 20 -14.25 -7.17 0.90
CA ILE A 20 -15.61 -7.46 1.35
C ILE A 20 -15.66 -8.94 1.71
N GLN A 21 -16.08 -9.25 2.93
CA GLN A 21 -16.32 -10.63 3.33
C GLN A 21 -17.56 -11.17 2.63
N ARG A 22 -17.43 -12.32 1.96
CA ARG A 22 -18.53 -13.01 1.26
C ARG A 22 -19.27 -12.09 0.26
N PRO A 23 -18.58 -11.59 -0.78
CA PRO A 23 -19.21 -10.72 -1.78
C PRO A 23 -20.24 -11.52 -2.59
N THR A 24 -21.43 -10.95 -2.76
CA THR A 24 -22.55 -11.58 -3.51
C THR A 24 -22.78 -10.92 -4.86
N LEU A 25 -22.64 -9.60 -4.95
CA LEU A 25 -22.76 -8.88 -6.22
C LEU A 25 -21.48 -9.03 -7.05
N GLU A 26 -21.60 -9.15 -8.38
CA GLU A 26 -20.45 -9.28 -9.28
C GLU A 26 -19.41 -8.16 -9.10
N LYS A 27 -19.88 -6.94 -8.85
CA LYS A 27 -19.05 -5.78 -8.59
C LYS A 27 -18.25 -5.91 -7.29
N ASP A 28 -18.89 -6.40 -6.24
CA ASP A 28 -18.23 -6.66 -4.96
C ASP A 28 -17.23 -7.83 -5.08
N ILE A 29 -17.53 -8.85 -5.90
CA ILE A 29 -16.63 -9.96 -6.17
C ILE A 29 -15.38 -9.46 -6.90
N LEU A 30 -15.54 -8.62 -7.92
CA LEU A 30 -14.41 -8.01 -8.63
C LEU A 30 -13.56 -7.19 -7.67
N PHE A 31 -14.19 -6.31 -6.89
CA PHE A 31 -13.50 -5.47 -5.92
C PHE A 31 -12.69 -6.32 -4.94
N SER A 32 -13.30 -7.32 -4.29
CA SER A 32 -12.60 -8.20 -3.34
C SER A 32 -11.45 -8.95 -4.01
N LYS A 33 -11.62 -9.46 -5.24
CA LYS A 33 -10.53 -10.12 -5.97
C LYS A 33 -9.33 -9.20 -6.21
N CYS A 34 -9.57 -7.96 -6.64
CA CYS A 34 -8.50 -6.98 -6.83
C CYS A 34 -7.79 -6.67 -5.51
N GLN A 35 -8.55 -6.36 -4.44
CA GLN A 35 -7.98 -6.06 -3.13
C GLN A 35 -7.17 -7.23 -2.56
N GLU A 36 -7.67 -8.45 -2.68
CA GLU A 36 -6.97 -9.66 -2.23
C GLU A 36 -5.74 -10.00 -3.06
N GLY A 37 -5.76 -9.69 -4.37
CA GLY A 37 -4.59 -9.81 -5.25
C GLY A 37 -3.45 -8.92 -4.78
N TYR A 38 -3.70 -7.61 -4.66
CA TYR A 38 -2.70 -6.66 -4.15
C TYR A 38 -2.18 -7.04 -2.77
N ARG A 39 -3.06 -7.55 -1.89
CA ARG A 39 -2.65 -8.00 -0.56
C ARG A 39 -1.68 -9.19 -0.64
N LYS A 40 -1.97 -10.17 -1.50
CA LYS A 40 -1.11 -11.34 -1.70
C LYS A 40 0.26 -10.94 -2.23
N ASP A 41 0.34 -9.96 -3.14
CA ASP A 41 1.63 -9.50 -3.68
C ASP A 41 2.47 -8.83 -2.60
N VAL A 42 1.86 -7.98 -1.77
CA VAL A 42 2.53 -7.37 -0.62
C VAL A 42 2.98 -8.44 0.37
N GLU A 43 2.10 -9.38 0.75
CA GLU A 43 2.42 -10.47 1.67
C GLU A 43 3.55 -11.37 1.13
N ARG A 44 3.54 -11.67 -0.17
CA ARG A 44 4.60 -12.44 -0.84
C ARG A 44 5.93 -11.70 -0.81
N CYS A 45 5.94 -10.41 -1.14
CA CYS A 45 7.14 -9.58 -1.09
C CYS A 45 7.75 -9.56 0.31
N PHE A 46 6.93 -9.29 1.34
CA PHE A 46 7.38 -9.33 2.73
C PHE A 46 7.85 -10.73 3.16
N GLY A 47 7.18 -11.80 2.70
CA GLY A 47 7.61 -13.17 2.95
C GLY A 47 9.01 -13.47 2.39
N ILE A 48 9.32 -12.98 1.18
CA ILE A 48 10.65 -13.11 0.56
C ILE A 48 11.70 -12.29 1.32
N LEU A 49 11.38 -11.04 1.64
CA LEU A 49 12.31 -10.17 2.37
C LEU A 49 12.58 -10.70 3.77
N GLN A 50 11.57 -11.20 4.47
CA GLN A 50 11.73 -11.84 5.78
C GLN A 50 12.49 -13.16 5.69
N SER A 51 12.30 -13.98 4.65
CA SER A 51 13.03 -15.24 4.51
C SER A 51 14.53 -14.99 4.34
N ARG A 52 14.91 -13.96 3.57
CA ARG A 52 16.30 -13.60 3.26
C ARG A 52 16.97 -12.71 4.32
N PHE A 53 16.25 -11.74 4.88
CA PHE A 53 16.82 -10.76 5.81
C PHE A 53 16.19 -10.87 7.20
N GLY A 54 16.94 -11.44 8.15
CA GLY A 54 16.48 -11.63 9.53
C GLY A 54 16.05 -10.33 10.23
N ILE A 55 16.65 -9.19 9.86
CA ILE A 55 16.30 -7.87 10.41
C ILE A 55 14.85 -7.46 10.15
N VAL A 56 14.25 -7.92 9.05
CA VAL A 56 12.86 -7.61 8.66
C VAL A 56 11.83 -8.43 9.46
N ARG A 57 12.27 -9.51 10.15
CA ARG A 57 11.38 -10.31 11.02
C ARG A 57 11.15 -9.69 12.39
N GLY A 58 12.06 -8.81 12.82
CA GLY A 58 12.01 -8.21 14.15
C GLY A 58 10.81 -7.28 14.31
N ALA A 59 10.34 -7.12 15.56
CA ALA A 59 9.36 -6.09 15.86
C ALA A 59 9.99 -4.71 15.63
N ALA A 60 9.28 -3.84 14.91
CA ALA A 60 9.68 -2.45 14.69
C ALA A 60 9.60 -1.57 15.96
N ARG A 61 9.21 -2.14 17.10
CA ARG A 61 8.98 -1.40 18.35
C ARG A 61 10.33 -0.90 18.90
N GLY A 62 10.49 0.43 18.94
CA GLY A 62 11.69 1.09 19.45
C GLY A 62 12.66 1.56 18.37
N TRP A 63 12.35 1.34 17.10
CA TRP A 63 13.08 1.93 15.98
C TRP A 63 12.48 3.26 15.58
N ASP A 64 13.34 4.20 15.17
CA ASP A 64 12.90 5.43 14.54
C ASP A 64 12.36 5.13 13.14
N LYS A 65 11.41 5.96 12.68
CA LYS A 65 10.72 5.76 11.41
C LYS A 65 11.72 5.81 10.25
N GLU A 66 12.67 6.73 10.33
CA GLU A 66 13.74 6.93 9.36
C GLU A 66 14.62 5.68 9.27
N ASP A 67 14.98 5.08 10.40
CA ASP A 67 15.78 3.85 10.43
C ASP A 67 15.05 2.68 9.78
N LEU A 68 13.76 2.49 10.11
CA LEU A 68 12.94 1.44 9.48
C LEU A 68 12.85 1.63 7.97
N GLN A 69 12.76 2.88 7.51
CA GLN A 69 12.73 3.21 6.10
C GLN A 69 14.07 2.86 5.43
N TYR A 70 15.20 3.22 6.04
CA TYR A 70 16.53 2.86 5.52
C TYR A 70 16.72 1.34 5.48
N ILE A 71 16.36 0.62 6.55
CA ILE A 71 16.45 -0.84 6.59
C ILE A 71 15.66 -1.47 5.44
N MET A 72 14.39 -1.07 5.25
CA MET A 72 13.56 -1.61 4.18
C MET A 72 14.14 -1.30 2.79
N LEU A 73 14.60 -0.08 2.57
CA LEU A 73 15.20 0.32 1.29
C LEU A 73 16.47 -0.49 1.00
N THR A 74 17.35 -0.64 2.00
CA THR A 74 18.57 -1.45 1.88
C THR A 74 18.23 -2.90 1.57
N CYS A 75 17.25 -3.51 2.25
CA CYS A 75 16.85 -4.89 1.96
C CYS A 75 16.30 -5.07 0.53
N VAL A 76 15.55 -4.09 0.01
CA VAL A 76 15.04 -4.13 -1.37
C VAL A 76 16.19 -4.01 -2.38
N ILE A 77 17.13 -3.08 -2.17
CA ILE A 77 18.30 -2.91 -3.05
C ILE A 77 19.14 -4.18 -3.05
N LEU A 78 19.46 -4.72 -1.87
CA LEU A 78 20.24 -5.95 -1.76
C LEU A 78 19.52 -7.15 -2.38
N HIS A 79 18.19 -7.23 -2.24
CA HIS A 79 17.41 -8.29 -2.90
C HIS A 79 17.57 -8.23 -4.42
N ASN A 80 17.40 -7.05 -5.01
CA ASN A 80 17.52 -6.88 -6.46
C ASN A 80 18.93 -7.21 -6.96
N MET A 81 19.97 -6.75 -6.24
CA MET A 81 21.36 -7.07 -6.57
C MET A 81 21.64 -8.58 -6.53
N ILE A 82 21.10 -9.30 -5.53
CA ILE A 82 21.24 -10.75 -5.43
C ILE A 82 20.55 -11.45 -6.60
N ILE A 83 19.33 -11.02 -6.96
CA ILE A 83 18.59 -11.60 -8.09
C ILE A 83 19.32 -11.36 -9.41
N GLU A 84 19.87 -10.17 -9.63
CA GLU A 84 20.68 -9.87 -10.82
C GLU A 84 21.92 -10.76 -10.89
N ASN A 85 22.60 -10.99 -9.78
CA ASN A 85 23.79 -11.84 -9.73
C ASN A 85 23.50 -13.35 -9.85
N GLU A 86 22.29 -13.81 -9.45
CA GLU A 86 21.88 -15.21 -9.52
C GLU A 86 21.26 -15.60 -10.89
N ARG A 87 20.94 -14.63 -11.75
CA ARG A 87 20.38 -14.89 -13.09
C ARG A 87 21.44 -15.46 -14.04
N PRO A 88 21.16 -16.57 -14.74
CA PRO A 88 22.08 -17.10 -15.76
C PRO A 88 22.13 -16.17 -16.98
N ASP A 89 23.32 -16.01 -17.57
CA ASP A 89 23.58 -15.14 -18.72
C ASP A 89 22.73 -15.47 -19.97
N ASP A 90 22.16 -16.67 -20.02
CA ASP A 90 21.38 -17.20 -21.15
C ASP A 90 19.88 -16.81 -21.11
N GLU A 91 19.38 -16.19 -20.03
CA GLU A 91 18.01 -15.67 -19.89
C GLU A 91 17.88 -14.18 -20.25
N LEU A 92 18.81 -13.64 -21.04
CA LEU A 92 18.69 -12.31 -21.66
C LEU A 92 17.70 -12.35 -22.83
N GLU A 93 16.44 -12.72 -22.57
CA GLU A 93 15.37 -12.57 -23.56
C GLU A 93 15.03 -11.08 -23.69
N SER A 94 15.49 -10.51 -24.80
CA SER A 94 15.12 -9.25 -25.47
C SER A 94 14.60 -8.10 -24.58
N ASP A 95 15.29 -6.96 -24.66
CA ASP A 95 14.78 -5.62 -24.33
C ASP A 95 13.57 -5.21 -25.22
N GLU A 96 12.68 -6.12 -25.60
CA GLU A 96 11.33 -5.75 -25.98
C GLU A 96 10.68 -5.19 -24.72
N GLU A 97 10.68 -3.86 -24.64
CA GLU A 97 9.90 -3.07 -23.68
C GLU A 97 8.47 -3.60 -23.67
N ASN A 98 8.19 -4.57 -22.79
CA ASN A 98 6.84 -4.96 -22.48
C ASN A 98 6.13 -3.68 -22.06
N GLU A 99 5.08 -3.30 -22.78
CA GLU A 99 4.21 -2.17 -22.42
C GLU A 99 3.59 -2.34 -21.01
N ASP A 100 3.73 -3.54 -20.41
CA ASP A 100 3.52 -3.82 -18.98
C ASP A 100 4.76 -3.46 -18.14
N ASN A 101 5.39 -2.32 -18.48
CA ASN A 101 6.59 -1.80 -17.84
C ASN A 101 6.20 -1.29 -16.44
N MET A 102 6.02 -2.24 -15.51
CA MET A 102 6.18 -2.07 -14.06
C MET A 102 7.64 -1.77 -13.71
N MET A 103 8.39 -1.08 -14.58
CA MET A 103 9.51 -0.26 -14.18
C MET A 103 9.05 0.50 -12.93
N PRO A 104 9.60 0.20 -11.75
CA PRO A 104 9.24 0.98 -10.58
C PRO A 104 9.74 2.37 -10.95
N ARG A 105 8.82 3.29 -11.31
CA ARG A 105 9.11 4.72 -11.39
C ARG A 105 10.00 4.97 -10.20
N LYS A 106 11.28 5.32 -10.43
CA LYS A 106 12.33 5.46 -9.38
C LYS A 106 11.61 5.74 -8.10
N ALA A 107 11.49 4.74 -7.20
CA ALA A 107 10.52 4.80 -6.12
C ALA A 107 10.76 6.14 -5.44
N SER A 108 9.90 7.12 -5.73
CA SER A 108 10.02 8.38 -5.06
C SER A 108 9.65 7.97 -3.66
N ILE A 109 10.64 8.02 -2.77
CA ILE A 109 10.35 8.04 -1.35
C ILE A 109 9.16 8.96 -1.24
N TRP A 110 8.05 8.46 -0.70
CA TRP A 110 6.89 9.29 -0.48
C TRP A 110 7.32 10.32 0.55
N GLU A 111 7.95 11.38 0.07
CA GLU A 111 8.12 12.62 0.76
C GLU A 111 6.69 13.01 1.06
N ARG A 112 6.38 13.05 2.36
CA ARG A 112 5.09 13.48 2.90
C ARG A 112 4.53 14.57 1.97
N PRO A 113 3.22 14.59 1.67
CA PRO A 113 2.64 15.68 0.93
C PRO A 113 2.90 16.93 1.76
N ILE A 114 3.91 17.69 1.34
CA ILE A 114 4.17 19.03 1.83
C ILE A 114 3.13 19.87 1.10
N THR A 115 1.86 19.70 1.47
CA THR A 115 0.94 20.79 1.22
C THR A 115 1.40 21.90 2.14
N GLU A 116 1.63 23.09 1.62
CA GLU A 116 2.04 24.29 2.39
C GLU A 116 1.14 24.55 3.62
N ASN A 117 -0.05 23.94 3.64
CA ASN A 117 -1.05 24.00 4.70
C ASN A 117 -1.08 22.77 5.63
N PHE A 118 -0.08 21.88 5.59
CA PHE A 118 -0.02 20.75 6.53
C PHE A 118 0.53 21.24 7.87
N GLU A 119 -0.34 21.84 8.68
CA GLU A 119 0.02 22.15 10.06
C GLU A 119 0.26 20.84 10.83
N PRO A 120 1.48 20.59 11.32
CA PRO A 120 1.72 19.45 12.17
C PRO A 120 0.82 19.57 13.38
N VAL A 121 -0.05 18.57 13.57
CA VAL A 121 -0.84 18.49 14.79
C VAL A 121 0.12 18.14 15.91
N GLY A 122 0.50 19.15 16.68
CA GLY A 122 1.21 18.90 17.91
C GLY A 122 0.39 17.94 18.76
N ARG A 123 1.06 16.98 19.40
CA ARG A 123 0.47 16.22 20.53
C ARG A 123 0.52 17.06 21.81
N ASP A 124 0.59 18.39 21.68
CA ASP A 124 0.60 19.33 22.78
C ASP A 124 -0.84 19.77 23.09
N GLY A 125 -1.10 20.12 24.35
CA GLY A 125 -2.46 20.42 24.83
C GLY A 125 -3.16 21.58 24.12
N HIS A 126 -2.43 22.40 23.36
CA HIS A 126 -2.94 23.57 22.66
C HIS A 126 -3.62 23.26 21.32
N ASN A 127 -3.36 22.09 20.71
CA ASN A 127 -3.92 21.68 19.41
C ASN A 127 -4.88 20.49 19.50
N ILE A 128 -5.37 20.19 20.71
CA ILE A 128 -6.13 18.97 20.98
C ILE A 128 -7.47 18.93 20.21
N GLU A 129 -8.12 20.07 20.01
CA GLU A 129 -9.38 20.17 19.26
C GLU A 129 -9.16 19.82 17.79
N GLY A 130 -8.18 20.45 17.13
CA GLY A 130 -7.81 20.11 15.75
C GLY A 130 -7.25 18.68 15.60
N PHE A 131 -6.67 18.10 16.65
CA PHE A 131 -6.34 16.67 16.69
C PHE A 131 -7.59 15.81 16.70
N MET A 132 -8.53 16.10 17.60
CA MET A 132 -9.77 15.35 17.75
C MET A 132 -10.60 15.40 16.46
N ASP A 133 -10.71 16.55 15.81
CA ASP A 133 -11.43 16.70 14.54
C ASP A 133 -10.85 15.82 13.42
N ARG A 134 -9.53 15.87 13.22
CA ARG A 134 -8.85 15.00 12.23
C ARG A 134 -8.99 13.53 12.59
N TYR A 135 -8.90 13.21 13.87
CA TYR A 135 -9.07 11.85 14.35
C TYR A 135 -10.49 11.32 14.11
N HIS A 136 -11.52 12.14 14.37
CA HIS A 136 -12.91 11.83 14.04
C HIS A 136 -13.11 11.66 12.53
N HIS A 137 -12.48 12.51 11.73
CA HIS A 137 -12.55 12.40 10.28
C HIS A 137 -11.94 11.09 9.76
N ILE A 138 -10.76 10.70 10.25
CA ILE A 138 -10.10 9.42 9.91
C ILE A 138 -10.97 8.23 10.34
N ARG A 139 -11.64 8.32 11.48
CA ARG A 139 -12.48 7.23 12.04
C ARG A 139 -13.92 7.22 11.52
N SER A 140 -14.30 8.16 10.67
CA SER A 140 -15.66 8.26 10.15
C SER A 140 -16.02 7.01 9.33
N GLU A 141 -16.96 6.20 9.83
CA GLU A 141 -17.47 5.04 9.12
C GLU A 141 -18.26 5.42 7.86
N TYR A 142 -18.89 6.60 7.89
CA TYR A 142 -19.55 7.17 6.72
C TYR A 142 -18.54 7.43 5.60
N ALA A 143 -17.43 8.12 5.92
CA ALA A 143 -16.37 8.38 4.95
C ALA A 143 -15.71 7.09 4.45
N HIS A 144 -15.49 6.11 5.33
CA HIS A 144 -15.04 4.77 4.93
C HIS A 144 -15.96 4.13 3.89
N SER A 145 -17.27 4.14 4.16
CA SER A 145 -18.25 3.49 3.28
C SER A 145 -18.37 4.21 1.94
N SER A 146 -18.36 5.56 1.95
CA SER A 146 -18.38 6.37 0.72
C SER A 146 -17.14 6.10 -0.14
N LEU A 147 -15.94 6.24 0.44
CA LEU A 147 -14.68 6.03 -0.29
C LEU A 147 -14.55 4.60 -0.82
N GLN A 148 -15.00 3.60 -0.06
CA GLN A 148 -15.01 2.23 -0.53
C GLN A 148 -15.95 2.06 -1.72
N ASN A 149 -17.15 2.64 -1.68
CA ASN A 149 -18.09 2.57 -2.80
C ASN A 149 -17.57 3.29 -4.04
N ASP A 150 -16.96 4.46 -3.90
CA ASP A 150 -16.32 5.20 -5.00
C ASP A 150 -15.23 4.35 -5.65
N LEU A 151 -14.40 3.68 -4.84
CA LEU A 151 -13.34 2.80 -5.34
C LEU A 151 -13.91 1.56 -6.06
N LYS A 152 -15.02 1.00 -5.56
CA LYS A 152 -15.73 -0.09 -6.24
C LYS A 152 -16.25 0.37 -7.61
N GLU A 153 -16.88 1.55 -7.68
CA GLU A 153 -17.37 2.10 -8.96
C GLU A 153 -16.22 2.33 -9.93
N HIS A 154 -15.14 2.96 -9.48
CA HIS A 154 -13.96 3.20 -10.29
C HIS A 154 -13.39 1.90 -10.88
N LEU A 155 -13.19 0.87 -10.06
CA LEU A 155 -12.69 -0.45 -10.53
C LEU A 155 -13.66 -1.14 -11.50
N TRP A 156 -14.96 -1.00 -11.27
CA TRP A 156 -15.99 -1.55 -12.16
C TRP A 156 -15.97 -0.91 -13.54
N HIS A 157 -15.89 0.43 -13.59
CA HIS A 157 -15.80 1.18 -14.84
C HIS A 157 -14.51 0.87 -15.61
N MET A 158 -13.37 0.75 -14.93
CA MET A 158 -12.10 0.37 -15.58
C MET A 158 -12.19 -1.00 -16.27
N LYS A 159 -12.82 -1.99 -15.64
CA LYS A 159 -13.03 -3.31 -16.26
C LYS A 159 -13.95 -3.24 -17.49
N GLY A 160 -14.97 -2.38 -17.44
CA GLY A 160 -15.87 -2.16 -18.59
C GLY A 160 -15.14 -1.55 -19.79
N ASN A 161 -14.19 -0.66 -19.55
CA ASN A 161 -13.37 -0.04 -20.60
C ASN A 161 -12.30 -0.99 -21.16
N MET A 162 -11.75 -1.91 -20.36
CA MET A 162 -10.81 -2.95 -20.83
C MET A 162 -11.45 -4.04 -21.71
N ARG A 163 -12.78 -4.08 -21.82
CA ARG A 163 -13.53 -5.08 -22.62
C ARG A 163 -14.07 -4.54 -23.95
N ARG A 164 -13.67 -3.33 -24.34
CA ARG A 164 -13.92 -2.72 -25.65
C ARG A 164 -12.62 -2.62 -26.41
#